data_AF-A0A950W5F4-F1
#
_entry.id   AF-A0A950W5F4-F1
#
_cell.length_a   1.000
_cell.length_b   1.000
_cell.length_c   1.000
_cell.angle_alpha   90.00
_cell.angle_beta   90.00
_cell.angle_gamma   90.00
#
_symmetry.space_group_name_H-M   'P 1'
#
loop_
_entity.id
_entity.type
_entity.pdbx_description
1 polymer ?
#
loop_
_entity_poly.entity_id
_entity_poly.type
_entity_poly.pdbx_seq_one_letter_code
_entity_poly.pdbx_strand_id
1 'polypeptide(L)'
;MATASRRLKRSNAPSPPPRQIDPIIHGDQATLQHWLTHYWQKLHLPAQELSLLAITQDRQEFMNWTGKRLNLMTLGCYCYVPAPSAPLARQRKASGSTEQTAHRHLIFIEPDMQPKSIEVTIAHELIHLADRVNGNPRRHRHHGYDSIAADEAAITGYGLEELRALLHEESARRDQMRRERRPIRYLYECPNCGKKYPRTRKYSQSVSCSSCDKSYNPRFKLRMLQA
;
A
#
# COMPACT_ATOMS: atom_id res chain seq x y z
N MET A 1 -30.86 -38.79 -9.57
CA MET A 1 -29.51 -38.73 -8.96
C MET A 1 -28.82 -37.46 -9.44
N ALA A 2 -28.81 -36.40 -8.63
CA ALA A 2 -28.18 -35.13 -8.96
C ALA A 2 -26.85 -35.03 -8.20
N THR A 3 -25.74 -35.15 -8.91
CA THR A 3 -24.39 -34.95 -8.37
C THR A 3 -24.17 -33.47 -8.07
N ALA A 4 -24.24 -33.11 -6.79
CA ALA A 4 -23.87 -31.78 -6.32
C ALA A 4 -22.38 -31.55 -6.56
N SER A 5 -22.06 -30.77 -7.59
CA SER A 5 -20.71 -30.28 -7.84
C SER A 5 -20.31 -29.33 -6.71
N ARG A 6 -19.56 -29.88 -5.75
CA ARG A 6 -19.01 -29.19 -4.60
C ARG A 6 -18.00 -28.16 -5.12
N ARG A 7 -18.43 -26.91 -5.33
CA ARG A 7 -17.55 -25.77 -5.62
C ARG A 7 -16.47 -25.72 -4.54
N LEU A 8 -15.27 -26.19 -4.88
CA LEU A 8 -14.07 -25.97 -4.10
C LEU A 8 -13.89 -24.46 -3.98
N LYS A 9 -14.17 -23.92 -2.78
CA LYS A 9 -13.73 -22.58 -2.42
C LYS A 9 -12.20 -22.61 -2.53
N ARG A 10 -11.64 -22.05 -3.61
CA ARG A 10 -10.21 -21.73 -3.67
C ARG A 10 -9.93 -20.88 -2.43
N SER A 11 -9.22 -21.45 -1.46
CA SER A 11 -8.53 -20.63 -0.48
C SER A 11 -7.51 -19.86 -1.31
N ASN A 12 -7.77 -18.58 -1.59
CA ASN A 12 -6.79 -17.70 -2.20
C ASN A 12 -5.71 -17.43 -1.16
N ALA A 13 -4.88 -18.44 -0.91
CA ALA A 13 -3.64 -18.28 -0.18
C ALA A 13 -2.78 -17.30 -1.00
N PRO A 14 -2.03 -16.41 -0.35
CA PRO A 14 -1.08 -15.55 -1.03
C PRO A 14 -0.13 -16.41 -1.85
N SER A 15 0.17 -15.97 -3.07
CA SER A 15 1.12 -16.61 -3.98
C SER A 15 2.22 -15.59 -4.28
N PRO A 16 3.24 -15.48 -3.41
CA PRO A 16 4.37 -14.59 -3.67
C PRO A 16 5.00 -14.91 -5.03
N PRO A 17 5.59 -13.90 -5.69
CA PRO A 17 6.16 -14.09 -7.01
C PRO A 17 7.34 -15.09 -6.98
N PRO A 18 7.60 -15.82 -8.08
CA PRO A 18 8.66 -16.82 -8.16
C PRO A 18 10.05 -16.18 -8.11
N ARG A 19 11.10 -16.96 -7.77
CA ARG A 19 12.47 -16.42 -7.74
C ARG A 19 13.08 -16.43 -9.12
N GLN A 20 13.81 -15.37 -9.42
CA GLN A 20 14.61 -15.22 -10.62
C GLN A 20 15.79 -14.30 -10.30
N ILE A 21 16.74 -14.24 -11.22
CA ILE A 21 17.99 -13.49 -11.05
C ILE A 21 17.69 -11.99 -10.97
N ASP A 22 16.78 -11.52 -11.82
CA ASP A 22 16.40 -10.11 -11.95
C ASP A 22 15.17 -9.76 -11.11
N PRO A 23 14.98 -8.50 -10.71
CA PRO A 23 13.77 -8.09 -10.00
C PRO A 23 12.55 -8.35 -10.88
N ILE A 24 11.44 -8.77 -10.26
CA ILE A 24 10.18 -8.93 -11.00
C ILE A 24 9.54 -7.55 -11.14
N ILE A 25 9.32 -7.11 -12.37
CA ILE A 25 8.67 -5.83 -12.67
C ILE A 25 7.41 -6.10 -13.50
N HIS A 26 6.25 -5.73 -12.97
CA HIS A 26 4.96 -5.89 -13.65
C HIS A 26 4.26 -4.54 -13.80
N GLY A 27 4.25 -3.96 -14.99
CA GLY A 27 3.71 -2.61 -15.26
C GLY A 27 4.48 -1.91 -16.38
N ASP A 28 4.53 -0.58 -16.32
CA ASP A 28 5.42 0.22 -17.17
C ASP A 28 6.89 -0.07 -16.85
N GLN A 29 7.45 -1.03 -17.59
CA GLN A 29 8.79 -1.53 -17.36
C GLN A 29 9.86 -0.45 -17.56
N ALA A 30 9.68 0.48 -18.52
CA ALA A 30 10.67 1.50 -18.78
C ALA A 30 10.79 2.48 -17.61
N THR A 31 9.65 3.00 -17.14
CA THR A 31 9.61 3.95 -16.01
C THR A 31 10.03 3.29 -14.70
N LEU A 32 9.49 2.10 -14.40
CA LEU A 32 9.80 1.39 -13.16
C LEU A 32 11.27 0.97 -13.11
N GLN A 33 11.83 0.41 -14.18
CA GLN A 33 13.23 0.01 -14.22
C GLN A 33 14.17 1.21 -14.11
N HIS A 34 13.88 2.31 -14.81
CA HIS A 34 14.70 3.51 -14.77
C HIS A 34 14.86 4.05 -13.34
N TRP A 35 13.73 4.30 -12.66
CA TRP A 35 13.75 4.85 -11.31
C TRP A 35 14.20 3.84 -10.27
N LEU A 36 13.87 2.55 -10.43
CA LEU A 36 14.40 1.49 -9.59
C LEU A 36 15.93 1.49 -9.63
N THR A 37 16.53 1.43 -10.82
CA THR A 37 17.99 1.43 -10.95
C THR A 37 18.62 2.70 -10.38
N HIS A 38 18.03 3.87 -10.69
CA HIS A 38 18.54 5.17 -10.20
C HIS A 38 18.57 5.22 -8.67
N TYR A 39 17.45 4.95 -8.00
CA TYR A 39 17.36 5.05 -6.55
C TYR A 39 18.00 3.88 -5.83
N TRP A 40 18.07 2.69 -6.44
CA TRP A 40 18.81 1.57 -5.88
C TRP A 40 20.30 1.90 -5.72
N GLN A 41 20.88 2.54 -6.73
CA GLN A 41 22.27 3.01 -6.68
C GLN A 41 22.44 4.13 -5.66
N LYS A 42 21.54 5.11 -5.65
CA LYS A 42 21.63 6.28 -4.76
C LYS A 42 21.48 5.93 -3.28
N LEU A 43 20.68 4.90 -2.97
CA LEU A 43 20.51 4.36 -1.62
C LEU A 43 21.57 3.31 -1.24
N HIS A 44 22.50 3.00 -2.15
CA HIS A 44 23.54 1.96 -1.95
C HIS A 44 22.96 0.60 -1.52
N LEU A 45 21.83 0.21 -2.11
CA LEU A 45 21.18 -1.05 -1.77
C LEU A 45 22.00 -2.26 -2.23
N PRO A 46 22.15 -3.31 -1.42
CA PRO A 46 22.99 -4.47 -1.79
C PRO A 46 22.41 -5.24 -2.98
N ALA A 47 23.26 -5.62 -3.94
CA ALA A 47 22.84 -6.32 -5.15
C ALA A 47 22.12 -7.65 -4.87
N GLN A 48 22.46 -8.35 -3.78
CA GLN A 48 21.78 -9.59 -3.40
C GLN A 48 20.28 -9.42 -3.11
N GLU A 49 19.86 -8.24 -2.64
CA GLU A 49 18.46 -7.96 -2.33
C GLU A 49 17.62 -7.72 -3.60
N LEU A 50 18.27 -7.43 -4.74
CA LEU A 50 17.58 -7.11 -5.98
C LEU A 50 16.79 -8.32 -6.52
N SER A 51 17.36 -9.52 -6.44
CA SER A 51 16.69 -10.78 -6.80
C SER A 51 15.50 -11.14 -5.89
N LEU A 52 15.40 -10.48 -4.72
CA LEU A 52 14.33 -10.66 -3.74
C LEU A 52 13.20 -9.64 -3.90
N LEU A 53 13.38 -8.65 -4.77
CA LEU A 53 12.41 -7.60 -5.06
C LEU A 53 11.41 -8.02 -6.15
N ALA A 54 10.14 -7.69 -5.90
CA ALA A 54 9.12 -7.60 -6.93
C ALA A 54 8.38 -6.27 -6.82
N ILE A 55 8.17 -5.59 -7.94
CA ILE A 55 7.42 -4.35 -8.07
C ILE A 55 6.27 -4.54 -9.07
N THR A 56 5.09 -4.03 -8.73
CA THR A 56 3.92 -4.10 -9.61
C THR A 56 3.12 -2.81 -9.60
N GLN A 57 2.55 -2.49 -10.75
CA GLN A 57 1.51 -1.47 -10.92
C GLN A 57 0.09 -2.06 -10.96
N ASP A 58 -0.04 -3.38 -10.81
CA ASP A 58 -1.33 -4.05 -10.76
C ASP A 58 -1.72 -4.37 -9.32
N ARG A 59 -2.83 -3.76 -8.87
CA ARG A 59 -3.42 -3.97 -7.54
C ARG A 59 -3.89 -5.42 -7.33
N GLN A 60 -4.40 -6.06 -8.37
CA GLN A 60 -4.85 -7.45 -8.31
C GLN A 60 -3.66 -8.37 -8.15
N GLU A 61 -2.58 -8.11 -8.88
CA GLU A 61 -1.33 -8.86 -8.74
C GLU A 61 -0.71 -8.69 -7.35
N PHE A 62 -0.65 -7.45 -6.84
CA PHE A 62 -0.19 -7.20 -5.47
C PHE A 62 -1.08 -7.90 -4.42
N MET A 63 -2.40 -7.95 -4.65
CA MET A 63 -3.32 -8.71 -3.80
C MET A 63 -3.04 -10.22 -3.88
N ASN A 64 -2.73 -10.75 -5.07
CA ASN A 64 -2.37 -12.15 -5.24
C ASN A 64 -1.10 -12.49 -4.44
N TRP A 65 -0.09 -11.62 -4.49
CA TRP A 65 1.17 -11.83 -3.77
C TRP A 65 1.03 -11.74 -2.25
N THR A 66 0.25 -10.78 -1.76
CA THR A 66 0.19 -10.46 -0.32
C THR A 66 -1.03 -11.00 0.40
N GLY A 67 -2.07 -11.40 -0.33
CA GLY A 67 -3.40 -11.70 0.20
C GLY A 67 -4.16 -10.46 0.69
N LYS A 68 -3.60 -9.24 0.54
CA LYS A 68 -4.16 -7.99 1.07
C LYS A 68 -4.65 -7.09 -0.06
N ARG A 69 -5.89 -6.61 0.07
CA ARG A 69 -6.44 -5.60 -0.84
C ARG A 69 -5.93 -4.22 -0.46
N LEU A 70 -5.32 -3.54 -1.42
CA LEU A 70 -4.96 -2.13 -1.26
C LEU A 70 -6.19 -1.23 -1.34
N ASN A 71 -6.19 -0.16 -0.56
CA ASN A 71 -7.18 0.92 -0.68
C ASN A 71 -6.97 1.63 -2.02
N LEU A 72 -8.06 2.06 -2.67
CA LEU A 72 -8.00 2.88 -3.89
C LEU A 72 -7.19 4.18 -3.71
N MET A 73 -7.09 4.67 -2.48
CA MET A 73 -6.29 5.87 -2.17
C MET A 73 -4.79 5.58 -2.02
N THR A 74 -4.35 4.32 -2.02
CA THR A 74 -2.93 3.96 -1.88
C THR A 74 -2.17 4.35 -3.15
N LEU A 75 -1.15 5.20 -3.01
CA LEU A 75 -0.26 5.63 -4.09
C LEU A 75 0.95 4.70 -4.25
N GLY A 76 1.55 4.31 -3.14
CA GLY A 76 2.63 3.33 -3.04
C GLY A 76 2.43 2.43 -1.83
N CYS A 77 3.03 1.24 -1.86
CA CYS A 77 3.10 0.37 -0.69
C CYS A 77 4.27 -0.61 -0.78
N TYR A 78 5.14 -0.56 0.21
CA TYR A 78 6.13 -1.58 0.49
C TYR A 78 5.61 -2.63 1.49
N CYS A 79 5.87 -3.89 1.18
CA CYS A 79 5.58 -5.03 2.04
C CYS A 79 6.78 -5.97 2.10
N TYR A 80 7.20 -6.30 3.32
CA TYR A 80 8.18 -7.35 3.59
C TYR A 80 7.46 -8.65 3.92
N VAL A 81 7.75 -9.73 3.18
CA VAL A 81 7.25 -11.07 3.47
C VAL A 81 8.41 -11.90 4.01
N PRO A 82 8.37 -12.36 5.27
CA PRO A 82 9.45 -13.18 5.82
C PRO A 82 9.50 -14.54 5.12
N ALA A 83 10.66 -15.17 5.15
CA ALA A 83 10.78 -16.58 4.79
C ALA A 83 9.79 -17.42 5.63
N PRO A 84 9.10 -18.41 5.04
CA PRO A 84 8.37 -19.40 5.81
C PRO A 84 9.30 -19.98 6.87
N SER A 85 8.98 -19.78 8.15
CA SER A 85 9.68 -20.47 9.23
C SER A 85 9.38 -21.95 9.08
N ALA A 86 10.40 -22.75 8.77
CA ALA A 86 10.27 -24.20 8.79
C ALA A 86 9.69 -24.61 10.16
N PRO A 87 8.59 -25.36 10.22
CA PRO A 87 8.11 -25.86 11.50
C PRO A 87 9.22 -26.70 12.13
N LEU A 88 9.47 -26.48 13.43
CA LEU A 88 10.36 -27.27 14.28
C LEU A 88 9.81 -28.70 14.39
N ALA A 89 9.83 -29.48 13.31
CA ALA A 89 9.43 -30.87 13.29
C ALA A 89 10.17 -31.58 12.15
N ARG A 90 11.12 -32.44 12.54
CA ARG A 90 11.83 -33.44 11.74
C ARG A 90 12.81 -32.89 10.70
N GLN A 91 14.04 -32.65 11.18
CA GLN A 91 15.23 -32.95 10.40
C GLN A 91 15.18 -34.43 9.96
N ARG A 92 14.76 -34.68 8.72
CA ARG A 92 15.16 -35.88 7.99
C ARG A 92 15.78 -35.40 6.68
N LYS A 93 17.06 -35.77 6.53
CA LYS A 93 17.87 -35.62 5.33
C LYS A 93 17.06 -35.97 4.08
N ALA A 94 16.91 -35.01 3.18
CA ALA A 94 16.68 -35.25 1.77
C ALA A 94 17.48 -34.21 0.99
N SER A 95 18.49 -34.71 0.29
CA SER A 95 19.31 -34.03 -0.69
C SER A 95 18.47 -33.56 -1.89
N GLY A 96 18.72 -32.34 -2.38
CA GLY A 96 18.53 -32.02 -3.80
C GLY A 96 17.37 -31.11 -4.18
N SER A 97 17.16 -29.99 -3.49
CA SER A 97 16.83 -28.70 -4.14
C SER A 97 17.00 -27.57 -3.12
N THR A 98 17.91 -26.66 -3.40
CA THR A 98 18.18 -25.46 -2.59
C THR A 98 17.07 -24.41 -2.82
N GLU A 99 15.81 -24.77 -2.61
CA GLU A 99 14.76 -23.76 -2.35
C GLU A 99 14.91 -23.28 -0.90
N GLN A 100 16.00 -22.57 -0.64
CA GLN A 100 16.18 -21.85 0.62
C GLN A 100 15.11 -20.76 0.69
N THR A 101 14.11 -21.01 1.52
CA THR A 101 13.10 -20.04 1.97
C THR A 101 13.82 -18.77 2.46
N ALA A 102 13.81 -17.72 1.65
CA ALA A 102 14.29 -16.39 2.02
C ALA A 102 13.12 -15.40 1.87
N HIS A 103 13.26 -14.23 2.46
CA HIS A 103 12.25 -13.19 2.44
C HIS A 103 11.99 -12.63 1.04
N ARG A 104 10.97 -11.77 0.95
CA ARG A 104 10.63 -10.98 -0.24
C ARG A 104 10.40 -9.52 0.11
N HIS A 105 10.80 -8.66 -0.82
CA HIS A 105 10.42 -7.26 -0.89
C HIS A 105 9.37 -7.08 -1.97
N LEU A 106 8.18 -6.63 -1.60
CA LEU A 106 7.08 -6.41 -2.54
C LEU A 106 6.73 -4.92 -2.55
N ILE A 107 6.72 -4.30 -3.73
CA ILE A 107 6.37 -2.90 -3.91
C ILE A 107 5.16 -2.80 -4.83
N PHE A 108 4.16 -2.03 -4.43
CA PHE A 108 3.11 -1.54 -5.31
C PHE A 108 3.35 -0.06 -5.60
N ILE A 109 3.19 0.33 -6.87
CA ILE A 109 3.13 1.73 -7.30
C ILE A 109 1.83 1.92 -8.08
N GLU A 110 1.08 2.98 -7.82
CA GLU A 110 -0.12 3.25 -8.59
C GLU A 110 0.23 3.80 -9.99
N PRO A 111 -0.19 3.14 -11.09
CA PRO A 111 0.21 3.52 -12.44
C PRO A 111 -0.37 4.85 -12.90
N ASP A 112 -1.59 5.18 -12.49
CA ASP A 112 -2.23 6.42 -12.89
C ASP A 112 -1.78 7.55 -11.96
N MET A 113 -0.51 7.93 -11.97
CA MET A 113 0.05 9.09 -11.27
C MET A 113 0.79 9.99 -12.26
N GLN A 114 0.98 11.26 -11.90
CA GLN A 114 1.93 12.09 -12.65
C GLN A 114 3.33 11.44 -12.62
N PRO A 115 4.14 11.56 -13.69
CA PRO A 115 5.46 10.93 -13.76
C PRO A 115 6.37 11.25 -12.56
N LYS A 116 6.34 12.50 -12.09
CA LYS A 116 7.09 12.95 -10.92
C LYS A 116 6.62 12.28 -9.63
N SER A 117 5.31 12.07 -9.49
CA SER A 117 4.73 11.36 -8.35
C SER A 117 5.08 9.87 -8.37
N ILE A 118 5.19 9.25 -9.56
CA ILE A 118 5.68 7.87 -9.70
C ILE A 118 7.12 7.77 -9.22
N GLU A 119 7.99 8.66 -9.69
CA GLU A 119 9.40 8.74 -9.26
C GLU A 119 9.51 8.83 -7.73
N VAL A 120 8.88 9.85 -7.14
CA VAL A 120 8.91 10.12 -5.70
C VAL A 120 8.39 8.91 -4.91
N THR A 121 7.31 8.28 -5.36
CA THR A 121 6.75 7.10 -4.71
C THR A 121 7.72 5.92 -4.77
N ILE A 122 8.41 5.69 -5.90
CA ILE A 122 9.43 4.65 -6.00
C ILE A 122 10.56 4.91 -4.99
N ALA A 123 11.06 6.15 -4.92
CA ALA A 123 12.08 6.53 -3.95
C ALA A 123 11.61 6.27 -2.51
N HIS A 124 10.39 6.66 -2.18
CA HIS A 124 9.76 6.43 -0.87
C HIS A 124 9.74 4.95 -0.48
N GLU A 125 9.22 4.09 -1.37
CA GLU A 125 9.13 2.65 -1.08
C GLU A 125 10.51 1.98 -0.98
N LEU A 126 11.50 2.49 -1.71
CA LEU A 126 12.88 2.03 -1.60
C LEU A 126 13.58 2.50 -0.32
N ILE A 127 13.21 3.66 0.24
CA ILE A 127 13.68 4.07 1.58
C ILE A 127 13.17 3.08 2.63
N HIS A 128 11.91 2.65 2.57
CA HIS A 128 11.40 1.61 3.48
C HIS A 128 12.13 0.26 3.32
N LEU A 129 12.50 -0.08 2.09
CA LEU A 129 13.31 -1.25 1.82
C LEU A 129 14.71 -1.10 2.43
N ALA A 130 15.38 0.02 2.20
CA ALA A 130 16.71 0.31 2.75
C ALA A 130 16.72 0.27 4.28
N ASP A 131 15.74 0.90 4.93
CA ASP A 131 15.53 0.83 6.37
C ASP A 131 15.42 -0.61 6.87
N ARG A 132 14.70 -1.47 6.14
CA ARG A 132 14.58 -2.90 6.47
C ARG A 132 15.91 -3.63 6.35
N VAL A 133 16.62 -3.45 5.23
CA VAL A 133 17.89 -4.11 4.94
C VAL A 133 18.96 -3.70 5.96
N ASN A 134 18.95 -2.43 6.36
CA ASN A 134 19.86 -1.88 7.37
C ASN A 134 19.47 -2.23 8.82
N GLY A 135 18.40 -3.01 9.03
CA GLY A 135 17.96 -3.43 10.36
C GLY A 135 17.26 -2.35 11.19
N ASN A 136 16.87 -1.23 10.59
CA ASN A 136 16.14 -0.13 11.24
C ASN A 136 14.77 0.14 10.59
N PRO A 137 13.84 -0.84 10.58
CA PRO A 137 12.55 -0.67 9.94
C PRO A 137 11.67 0.33 10.72
N ARG A 138 11.47 1.52 10.16
CA ARG A 138 10.60 2.55 10.75
C ARG A 138 9.14 2.33 10.36
N ARG A 139 8.22 2.65 11.28
CA ARG A 139 6.78 2.73 10.95
C ARG A 139 6.48 4.13 10.46
N HIS A 140 5.91 4.19 9.27
CA HIS A 140 5.39 5.41 8.68
C HIS A 140 4.19 5.94 9.49
N ARG A 141 4.22 7.22 9.91
CA ARG A 141 3.17 7.83 10.76
C ARG A 141 2.20 8.67 9.94
N HIS A 142 2.71 9.70 9.27
CA HIS A 142 1.92 10.65 8.49
C HIS A 142 2.70 11.06 7.24
N HIS A 143 2.12 10.76 6.06
CA HIS A 143 2.79 10.96 4.77
C HIS A 143 3.13 12.44 4.61
N GLY A 144 4.38 12.73 4.23
CA GLY A 144 4.86 14.09 3.93
C GLY A 144 5.26 14.95 5.14
N TYR A 145 5.14 14.44 6.37
CA TYR A 145 5.47 15.20 7.60
C TYR A 145 6.38 14.43 8.58
N ASP A 146 6.89 13.27 8.19
CA ASP A 146 7.78 12.47 9.03
C ASP A 146 9.23 12.51 8.53
N SER A 147 10.13 11.83 9.26
CA SER A 147 11.55 11.79 8.92
C SER A 147 11.82 11.18 7.54
N ILE A 148 10.92 10.33 7.05
CA ILE A 148 11.04 9.72 5.73
C ILE A 148 10.84 10.79 4.64
N ALA A 149 9.99 11.80 4.86
CA ALA A 149 9.88 12.92 3.93
C ALA A 149 11.19 13.73 3.79
N ALA A 150 11.99 13.83 4.86
CA ALA A 150 13.31 14.46 4.80
C ALA A 150 14.31 13.61 4.01
N ASP A 151 14.30 12.29 4.23
CA ASP A 151 15.11 11.34 3.46
C ASP A 151 14.70 11.34 1.98
N GLU A 152 13.40 11.44 1.70
CA GLU A 152 12.82 11.55 0.36
C GLU A 152 13.27 12.84 -0.34
N ALA A 153 13.24 13.99 0.36
CA ALA A 153 13.75 15.25 -0.17
C ALA A 153 15.26 15.16 -0.48
N ALA A 154 16.05 14.59 0.43
CA ALA A 154 17.49 14.43 0.24
C ALA A 154 17.81 13.48 -0.93
N ILE A 155 17.05 12.39 -1.08
CA ILE A 155 17.31 11.39 -2.13
C ILE A 155 16.76 11.83 -3.48
N THR A 156 15.64 12.54 -3.56
CA THR A 156 15.06 12.98 -4.84
C THR A 156 15.65 14.31 -5.30
N GLY A 157 16.12 15.14 -4.37
CA GLY A 157 16.55 16.51 -4.63
C GLY A 157 15.41 17.52 -4.66
N TYR A 158 14.16 17.08 -4.43
CA TYR A 158 13.00 17.97 -4.34
C TYR A 158 12.89 18.63 -2.97
N GLY A 159 12.22 19.78 -2.92
CA GLY A 159 11.92 20.46 -1.66
C GLY A 159 10.79 19.77 -0.87
N LEU A 160 10.82 19.85 0.46
CA LEU A 160 9.75 19.27 1.31
C LEU A 160 8.34 19.79 0.96
N GLU A 161 8.20 21.09 0.71
CA GLU A 161 6.90 21.68 0.34
C GLU A 161 6.43 21.20 -1.04
N GLU A 162 7.37 20.96 -1.96
CA GLU A 162 7.08 20.43 -3.29
C GLU A 162 6.59 18.98 -3.19
N LEU A 163 7.25 18.14 -2.40
CA LEU A 163 6.80 16.77 -2.13
C LEU A 163 5.40 16.73 -1.50
N ARG A 164 5.13 17.63 -0.55
CA ARG A 164 3.79 17.77 0.07
C ARG A 164 2.73 18.20 -0.94
N ALA A 165 3.08 19.15 -1.83
CA ALA A 165 2.18 19.59 -2.88
C ALA A 165 1.82 18.43 -3.83
N LEU A 166 2.81 17.66 -4.29
CA LEU A 166 2.60 16.49 -5.14
C LEU A 166 1.68 15.45 -4.48
N LEU A 167 1.96 15.11 -3.21
CA LEU A 167 1.12 14.17 -2.45
C LEU A 167 -0.32 14.68 -2.31
N HIS A 168 -0.50 15.98 -2.05
CA HIS A 168 -1.80 16.62 -1.93
C HIS A 168 -2.56 16.56 -3.27
N GLU A 169 -1.92 16.92 -4.38
CA GLU A 169 -2.51 16.89 -5.71
C GLU A 169 -2.94 15.48 -6.13
N GLU A 170 -2.07 14.47 -5.94
CA GLU A 170 -2.41 13.07 -6.25
C GLU A 170 -3.56 12.53 -5.39
N SER A 171 -3.61 12.96 -4.12
CA SER A 171 -4.69 12.61 -3.20
C SER A 171 -6.01 13.26 -3.62
N ALA A 172 -5.96 14.54 -4.01
CA ALA A 172 -7.13 15.29 -4.46
C ALA A 172 -7.68 14.72 -5.77
N ARG A 173 -6.83 14.46 -6.77
CA ARG A 173 -7.23 13.88 -8.05
C ARG A 173 -7.88 12.50 -7.87
N ARG A 174 -7.30 11.64 -7.02
CA ARG A 174 -7.92 10.34 -6.69
C ARG A 174 -9.22 10.47 -5.94
N ASP A 175 -9.33 11.40 -4.99
CA ASP A 175 -10.60 11.60 -4.31
C ASP A 175 -11.66 12.06 -5.31
N GLN A 176 -11.33 12.97 -6.23
CA GLN A 176 -12.24 13.39 -7.29
C GLN A 176 -12.71 12.21 -8.13
N MET A 177 -11.80 11.40 -8.69
CA MET A 177 -12.15 10.19 -9.45
C MET A 177 -13.01 9.22 -8.64
N ARG A 178 -12.69 9.07 -7.34
CA ARG A 178 -13.47 8.26 -6.41
C ARG A 178 -14.87 8.84 -6.23
N ARG A 179 -15.04 10.15 -6.15
CA ARG A 179 -16.34 10.84 -6.01
C ARG A 179 -17.16 10.80 -7.29
N GLU A 180 -16.53 10.87 -8.46
CA GLU A 180 -17.21 10.68 -9.74
C GLU A 180 -17.81 9.26 -9.83
N ARG A 181 -17.04 8.24 -9.44
CA ARG A 181 -17.53 6.84 -9.42
C ARG A 181 -18.49 6.56 -8.27
N ARG A 182 -18.33 7.25 -7.14
CA ARG A 182 -19.09 7.05 -5.89
C ARG A 182 -19.49 8.40 -5.32
N PRO A 183 -20.51 9.05 -5.92
CA PRO A 183 -20.94 10.36 -5.49
C PRO A 183 -21.45 10.32 -4.05
N ILE A 184 -21.25 11.42 -3.35
CA ILE A 184 -21.80 11.62 -2.01
C ILE A 184 -23.31 11.78 -2.16
N ARG A 185 -24.07 10.93 -1.46
CA ARG A 185 -25.55 10.89 -1.55
C ARG A 185 -26.23 11.31 -0.26
N TYR A 186 -25.49 11.27 0.84
CA TYR A 186 -26.01 11.56 2.17
C TYR A 186 -25.02 12.45 2.89
N LEU A 187 -25.49 13.60 3.36
CA LEU A 187 -24.72 14.50 4.20
C LEU A 187 -25.27 14.41 5.60
N TYR A 188 -24.42 14.07 6.56
CA TYR A 188 -24.79 14.08 7.97
C TYR A 188 -24.11 15.24 8.68
N GLU A 189 -24.76 15.80 9.68
CA GLU A 189 -24.23 16.89 10.48
C GLU A 189 -24.34 16.55 11.97
N CYS A 190 -23.32 16.94 12.73
CA CYS A 190 -23.39 16.92 14.19
C CYS A 190 -24.19 18.13 14.68
N PRO A 191 -25.29 17.95 15.43
CA PRO A 191 -26.08 19.08 15.92
C PRO A 191 -25.36 19.96 16.95
N ASN A 192 -24.22 19.50 17.50
CA ASN A 192 -23.46 20.24 18.51
C ASN A 192 -22.34 21.09 17.89
N CYS A 193 -21.50 20.50 17.03
CA CYS A 193 -20.33 21.19 16.47
C CYS A 193 -20.45 21.56 14.99
N GLY A 194 -21.59 21.27 14.34
CA GLY A 194 -21.82 21.56 12.92
C GLY A 194 -20.96 20.76 11.94
N LYS A 195 -20.11 19.84 12.43
CA LYS A 195 -19.22 19.07 11.56
C LYS A 195 -20.01 18.19 10.59
N LYS A 196 -19.66 18.30 9.32
CA LYS A 196 -20.29 17.57 8.21
C LYS A 196 -19.56 16.26 7.91
N TYR A 197 -20.34 15.23 7.64
CA TYR A 197 -19.91 13.86 7.38
C TYR A 197 -20.52 13.37 6.07
N PRO A 198 -19.86 13.62 4.93
CA PRO A 198 -20.34 13.18 3.63
C PRO A 198 -20.22 11.65 3.50
N ARG A 199 -21.29 11.00 3.03
CA ARG A 199 -21.36 9.54 2.85
C ARG A 199 -21.95 9.15 1.51
N THR A 200 -21.39 8.09 0.94
CA THR A 200 -21.90 7.45 -0.29
C THR A 200 -23.05 6.47 -0.01
N ARG A 201 -23.16 6.00 1.25
CA ARG A 201 -24.19 5.08 1.75
C ARG A 201 -24.75 5.58 3.08
N LYS A 202 -26.03 5.31 3.37
CA LYS A 202 -26.61 5.59 4.68
C LYS A 202 -25.88 4.80 5.77
N TYR A 203 -25.82 5.33 6.99
CA TYR A 203 -25.42 4.52 8.12
C TYR A 203 -26.48 3.46 8.38
N SER A 204 -26.06 2.21 8.61
CA SER A 204 -26.95 1.11 8.97
C SER A 204 -27.41 1.18 10.43
N GLN A 205 -26.68 1.94 11.26
CA GLN A 205 -26.95 2.13 12.69
C GLN A 205 -26.83 3.61 13.04
N SER A 206 -27.34 3.99 14.21
CA SER A 206 -27.13 5.34 14.72
C SER A 206 -25.65 5.54 15.05
N VAL A 207 -25.07 6.64 14.57
CA VAL A 207 -23.68 7.03 14.86
C VAL A 207 -23.65 8.43 15.46
N SER A 208 -22.61 8.73 16.23
CA SER A 208 -22.40 10.06 16.84
C SER A 208 -21.10 10.70 16.35
N CYS A 209 -20.97 11.99 16.62
CA CYS A 209 -19.79 12.77 16.26
C CYS A 209 -18.55 12.33 17.06
N SER A 210 -17.59 11.70 16.38
CA SER A 210 -16.31 11.27 16.97
C SER A 210 -15.39 12.43 17.40
N SER A 211 -15.69 13.66 16.95
CA SER A 211 -14.94 14.86 17.30
C SER A 211 -15.45 15.49 18.61
N CYS A 212 -16.74 15.34 18.93
CA CYS A 212 -17.26 15.77 20.23
C CYS A 212 -17.01 14.73 21.32
N ASP A 213 -17.09 13.45 20.97
CA ASP A 213 -16.87 12.34 21.90
C ASP A 213 -16.28 11.15 21.13
N LYS A 214 -15.24 10.51 21.66
CA LYS A 214 -14.62 9.33 21.00
C LYS A 214 -15.52 8.10 21.08
N SER A 215 -16.45 8.06 22.05
CA SER A 215 -17.41 6.98 22.24
C SER A 215 -18.76 7.32 21.64
N TYR A 216 -19.61 6.32 21.41
CA TYR A 216 -20.98 6.59 20.95
C TYR A 216 -21.74 7.39 22.02
N ASN A 217 -22.28 8.54 21.61
CA ASN A 217 -23.03 9.43 22.50
C ASN A 217 -24.31 9.90 21.79
N PRO A 218 -25.51 9.52 22.28
CA PRO A 218 -26.78 9.85 21.62
C PRO A 218 -27.06 11.35 21.56
N ARG A 219 -26.47 12.17 22.45
CA ARG A 219 -26.58 13.64 22.41
C ARG A 219 -25.94 14.23 21.16
N PHE A 220 -24.89 13.57 20.64
CA PHE A 220 -24.16 13.98 19.44
C PHE A 220 -24.49 13.08 18.24
N LYS A 221 -25.64 12.40 18.27
CA LYS A 221 -26.13 11.57 17.17
C LYS A 221 -26.21 12.41 15.90
N LEU A 222 -25.56 11.92 14.84
CA LEU A 222 -25.52 12.60 13.56
C LEU A 222 -26.92 12.63 12.93
N ARG A 223 -27.33 13.81 12.46
CA ARG A 223 -28.59 14.01 11.74
C ARG A 223 -28.30 14.05 10.26
N MET A 224 -29.08 13.33 9.46
CA MET A 224 -28.99 13.45 8.00
C MET A 224 -29.61 14.78 7.61
N LEU A 225 -28.86 15.61 6.89
CA LEU A 225 -29.40 16.77 6.22
C LEU A 225 -30.25 16.24 5.06
N GLN A 226 -31.53 16.59 5.03
CA GLN A 226 -32.35 16.32 3.85
C GLN A 226 -31.80 17.18 2.70
N ALA A 227 -31.68 16.55 1.53
CA ALA A 227 -31.32 17.25 0.30
C ALA A 227 -32.51 18.09 -0.18
#